data_AF-A0A151ILU2-F1
#
_entry.id   AF-A0A151ILU2-F1
#
_cell.length_a   1.000
_cell.length_b   1.000
_cell.length_c   1.000
_cell.angle_alpha   90.00
_cell.angle_beta   90.00
_cell.angle_gamma   90.00
#
_symmetry.space_group_name_H-M   'P 1'
#
loop_
_entity.id
_entity.type
_entity.pdbx_description
1 polymer ?
#
loop_
_entity_poly.entity_id
_entity_poly.type
_entity_poly.pdbx_seq_one_letter_code
_entity_poly.pdbx_strand_id
1 'polypeptide(L)'
;MEDFDHFYDIENDDIFVMRLQKRYIRDVKNPLEYYADEEFRKRFRFNKIIVRDVLLPIISQDLEKPTMRGLPILPMMQLLIALMFYATNSFQIVHGDLRKYSQSSVSRIIKRVSILFARRLNEYVNFPQRRNDLMDNIRLFHNMAHFPNVSGCIDGTHICITNPGGQNAEVFRNHKGYLSLNVQVQFC
;
A
#
# COMPACT_ATOMS: atom_id res chain seq x y z
N MET A 1 41.39 -43.68 -40.99
CA MET A 1 42.61 -42.93 -41.30
C MET A 1 42.70 -43.01 -42.81
N GLU A 2 42.21 -42.07 -43.60
CA GLU A 2 41.86 -40.65 -43.42
C GLU A 2 40.55 -40.42 -44.20
N ASP A 3 39.60 -39.69 -43.63
CA ASP A 3 38.49 -39.03 -44.37
C ASP A 3 37.89 -38.00 -43.41
N PHE A 4 38.79 -37.11 -42.98
CA PHE A 4 38.54 -35.95 -42.14
C PHE A 4 38.71 -34.72 -43.06
N ASP A 5 37.82 -33.75 -42.93
CA ASP A 5 37.94 -32.38 -43.44
C ASP A 5 37.84 -32.13 -44.95
N HIS A 6 36.62 -32.10 -45.50
CA HIS A 6 36.24 -31.00 -46.39
C HIS A 6 34.74 -31.00 -46.74
N PHE A 7 33.88 -30.45 -45.88
CA PHE A 7 32.73 -29.65 -46.33
C PHE A 7 32.31 -28.75 -45.17
N TYR A 8 33.06 -27.65 -45.08
CA TYR A 8 32.75 -26.49 -44.27
C TYR A 8 31.37 -25.91 -44.65
N ASP A 9 30.68 -25.45 -43.61
CA ASP A 9 29.81 -24.27 -43.58
C ASP A 9 28.59 -24.24 -44.53
N ILE A 10 27.46 -24.78 -44.05
CA ILE A 10 26.18 -24.15 -44.35
C ILE A 10 25.78 -23.37 -43.10
N GLU A 11 25.90 -22.05 -43.25
CA GLU A 11 25.58 -21.00 -42.29
C GLU A 11 24.29 -21.30 -41.53
N ASN A 12 24.39 -21.26 -40.20
CA ASN A 12 23.25 -21.07 -39.30
C ASN A 12 22.72 -19.64 -39.46
N ASP A 13 22.24 -19.31 -40.66
CA ASP A 13 21.54 -18.06 -40.92
C ASP A 13 20.17 -18.13 -40.25
N ASP A 14 20.14 -17.55 -39.05
CA ASP A 14 19.06 -16.70 -38.58
C ASP A 14 17.64 -17.21 -38.91
N ILE A 15 17.24 -18.30 -38.25
CA ILE A 15 15.84 -18.42 -37.88
C ILE A 15 15.56 -17.29 -36.90
N PHE A 16 15.25 -16.11 -37.44
CA PHE A 16 14.50 -15.05 -36.79
C PHE A 16 13.22 -15.70 -36.28
N VAL A 17 13.28 -16.30 -35.09
CA VAL A 17 12.10 -16.58 -34.29
C VAL A 17 11.57 -15.19 -33.98
N MET A 18 10.73 -14.66 -34.88
CA MET A 18 9.87 -13.55 -34.59
C MET A 18 9.20 -13.90 -33.28
N ARG A 19 9.67 -13.30 -32.18
CA ARG A 19 9.00 -13.38 -30.89
C ARG A 19 7.65 -12.76 -31.16
N LEU A 20 6.66 -13.60 -31.48
CA LEU A 20 5.26 -13.22 -31.56
C LEU A 20 5.01 -12.41 -30.31
N GLN A 21 4.75 -11.11 -30.50
CA GLN A 21 4.56 -10.19 -29.41
C GLN A 21 3.40 -10.77 -28.60
N LYS A 22 3.68 -11.25 -27.38
CA LYS A 22 2.65 -11.84 -26.53
C LYS A 22 1.55 -10.79 -26.37
N ARG A 23 0.39 -11.01 -27.00
CA ARG A 23 -0.79 -10.17 -26.82
C ARG A 23 -1.30 -10.37 -25.41
N TYR A 24 -1.01 -9.41 -24.54
CA TYR A 24 -1.54 -9.39 -23.18
C TYR A 24 -2.89 -8.68 -23.21
N ILE A 25 -3.99 -9.45 -23.25
CA ILE A 25 -5.35 -8.89 -23.13
C ILE A 25 -5.58 -8.52 -21.66
N ARG A 26 -5.38 -7.24 -21.34
CA ARG A 26 -5.73 -6.67 -20.04
C ARG A 26 -6.91 -5.70 -20.21
N ASP A 27 -8.12 -6.21 -20.42
CA ASP A 27 -9.34 -5.41 -20.24
C ASP A 27 -9.57 -5.15 -18.75
N VAL A 28 -8.70 -4.34 -18.14
CA VAL A 28 -8.91 -3.86 -16.78
C VAL A 28 -9.87 -2.70 -16.91
N LYS A 29 -11.14 -2.91 -16.54
CA LYS A 29 -12.04 -1.77 -16.34
C LYS A 29 -11.38 -0.86 -15.30
N ASN A 30 -11.10 0.38 -15.67
CA ASN A 30 -10.49 1.36 -14.78
C ASN A 30 -11.37 1.47 -13.52
N PRO A 31 -10.88 1.12 -12.30
CA PRO A 31 -11.72 1.14 -11.10
C PRO A 31 -12.33 2.51 -10.79
N LEU A 32 -11.71 3.59 -11.27
CA LEU A 32 -12.24 4.95 -11.16
C LEU A 32 -13.50 5.17 -12.01
N GLU A 33 -13.59 4.49 -13.15
CA GLU A 33 -14.74 4.58 -14.08
C GLU A 33 -15.79 3.51 -13.77
N TYR A 34 -15.36 2.33 -13.36
CA TYR A 34 -16.24 1.18 -13.13
C TYR A 34 -17.10 1.33 -11.87
N TYR A 35 -16.51 1.78 -10.76
CA TYR A 35 -17.24 1.87 -9.50
C TYR A 35 -17.97 3.21 -9.38
N ALA A 36 -19.19 3.20 -8.84
CA ALA A 36 -19.84 4.43 -8.36
C ALA A 36 -19.07 5.00 -7.15
N ASP A 37 -19.23 6.29 -6.86
CA ASP A 37 -18.41 6.98 -5.85
C ASP A 37 -18.57 6.38 -4.44
N GLU A 38 -19.79 5.97 -4.05
CA GLU A 38 -20.00 5.31 -2.77
C GLU A 38 -19.30 3.94 -2.69
N GLU A 39 -19.38 3.14 -3.74
CA GLU A 39 -18.73 1.83 -3.78
C GLU A 39 -17.20 1.98 -3.77
N PHE A 40 -16.69 2.92 -4.55
CA PHE A 40 -15.28 3.28 -4.55
C PHE A 40 -14.83 3.67 -3.14
N ARG A 41 -15.56 4.56 -2.46
CA ARG A 41 -15.22 4.98 -1.10
C ARG A 41 -15.25 3.83 -0.11
N LYS A 42 -16.18 2.88 -0.22
CA LYS A 42 -16.22 1.69 0.64
C LYS A 42 -15.00 0.79 0.46
N ARG A 43 -14.55 0.59 -0.80
CA ARG A 43 -13.43 -0.30 -1.15
C ARG A 43 -12.06 0.31 -0.89
N PHE A 44 -11.89 1.59 -1.20
CA PHE A 44 -10.58 2.27 -1.14
C PHE A 44 -10.43 3.22 0.05
N ARG A 45 -11.51 3.52 0.79
CA ARG A 45 -11.56 4.49 1.92
C ARG A 45 -11.24 5.94 1.56
N PHE A 46 -11.09 6.23 0.27
CA PHE A 46 -10.84 7.57 -0.27
C PHE A 46 -11.85 7.90 -1.37
N ASN A 47 -12.04 9.21 -1.59
CA ASN A 47 -12.79 9.70 -2.74
C ASN A 47 -11.91 9.64 -4.00
N LYS A 48 -12.52 9.42 -5.17
CA LYS A 48 -11.81 9.34 -6.45
C LYS A 48 -10.96 10.59 -6.73
N ILE A 49 -11.50 11.77 -6.43
CA ILE A 49 -10.82 13.06 -6.58
C ILE A 49 -9.54 13.10 -5.73
N ILE A 50 -9.62 12.70 -4.46
CA ILE A 50 -8.44 12.67 -3.57
C ILE A 50 -7.38 11.69 -4.10
N VAL A 51 -7.79 10.51 -4.57
CA VAL A 51 -6.86 9.53 -5.13
C VAL A 51 -6.15 10.09 -6.37
N ARG A 52 -6.90 10.71 -7.29
CA ARG A 52 -6.38 11.19 -8.58
C ARG A 52 -5.56 12.47 -8.44
N ASP A 53 -6.06 13.44 -7.68
CA ASP A 53 -5.56 14.83 -7.70
C ASP A 53 -4.63 15.13 -6.53
N VAL A 54 -4.63 14.30 -5.48
CA VAL A 54 -3.78 14.49 -4.29
C VAL A 54 -2.80 13.34 -4.12
N LEU A 55 -3.28 12.11 -3.98
CA LEU A 55 -2.41 10.97 -3.63
C LEU A 55 -1.51 10.53 -4.78
N LEU A 56 -2.02 10.49 -6.02
CA LEU A 56 -1.23 10.06 -7.17
C LEU A 56 -0.06 11.02 -7.46
N PRO A 57 -0.22 12.36 -7.53
CA PRO A 57 0.89 13.28 -7.78
C PRO A 57 2.05 13.18 -6.78
N ILE A 58 1.78 12.79 -5.52
CA ILE A 58 2.81 12.65 -4.48
C ILE A 58 3.83 11.55 -4.84
N ILE A 59 3.39 10.49 -5.53
CA ILE A 59 4.20 9.28 -5.75
C ILE A 59 4.37 8.91 -7.23
N SER A 60 3.71 9.61 -8.16
CA SER A 60 3.64 9.25 -9.58
C SER A 60 5.02 9.15 -10.24
N GLN A 61 5.86 10.17 -10.04
CA GLN A 61 7.22 10.23 -10.58
C GLN A 61 8.07 9.01 -10.21
N ASP A 62 7.91 8.52 -8.98
CA ASP A 62 8.65 7.37 -8.48
C ASP A 62 8.05 6.03 -8.90
N LEU A 63 6.76 5.99 -9.27
CA LEU A 63 6.05 4.80 -9.74
C LEU A 63 6.33 4.49 -11.21
N GLU A 64 6.58 5.50 -12.04
CA GLU A 64 6.79 5.39 -13.49
C GLU A 64 8.13 4.75 -13.90
N LYS A 65 9.04 4.49 -12.94
CA LYS A 65 10.36 3.94 -13.25
C LYS A 65 10.26 2.66 -14.10
N PRO A 66 10.83 2.65 -15.31
CA PRO A 66 10.67 1.54 -16.25
C PRO A 66 11.32 0.28 -15.70
N THR A 67 10.57 -0.82 -15.70
CA THR A 67 11.14 -2.14 -15.44
C THR A 67 11.37 -2.85 -16.77
N MET A 68 12.57 -3.38 -16.98
CA MET A 68 12.95 -4.16 -18.18
C MET A 68 12.20 -5.51 -18.32
N ARG A 69 11.14 -5.75 -17.52
CA ARG A 69 10.44 -7.04 -17.39
C ARG A 69 9.08 -7.10 -18.12
N GLY A 70 8.85 -6.22 -19.11
CA GLY A 70 7.61 -6.16 -19.89
C GLY A 70 6.68 -4.99 -19.52
N LEU A 71 5.41 -5.05 -19.95
CA LEU A 71 4.42 -3.97 -19.82
C LEU A 71 4.18 -3.58 -18.34
N PRO A 72 4.65 -2.39 -17.89
CA PRO A 72 4.53 -1.97 -16.50
C PRO A 72 3.07 -1.73 -16.11
N ILE A 73 2.77 -1.92 -14.83
CA ILE A 73 1.44 -1.60 -14.27
C ILE A 73 1.37 -0.09 -14.10
N LEU A 74 0.30 0.54 -14.61
CA LEU A 74 0.09 1.99 -14.54
C LEU A 74 0.20 2.51 -13.09
N PRO A 75 0.81 3.68 -12.84
CA PRO A 75 0.91 4.26 -11.49
C PRO A 75 -0.42 4.34 -10.75
N MET A 76 -1.49 4.75 -11.43
CA MET A 76 -2.85 4.77 -10.87
C MET A 76 -3.29 3.41 -10.35
N MET A 77 -3.06 2.35 -11.12
CA MET A 77 -3.42 0.98 -10.71
C MET A 77 -2.55 0.50 -9.55
N GLN A 78 -1.25 0.84 -9.54
CA GLN A 78 -0.37 0.53 -8.41
C GLN A 78 -0.87 1.18 -7.12
N LEU A 79 -1.27 2.47 -7.18
CA LEU A 79 -1.84 3.18 -6.04
C LEU A 79 -3.16 2.54 -5.58
N LEU A 80 -4.09 2.26 -6.49
CA LEU A 80 -5.38 1.64 -6.15
C LEU A 80 -5.22 0.26 -5.50
N ILE A 81 -4.28 -0.56 -5.99
CA ILE A 81 -3.94 -1.86 -5.37
C ILE A 81 -3.53 -1.67 -3.92
N ALA A 82 -2.64 -0.71 -3.65
CA ALA A 82 -2.15 -0.44 -2.30
C ALA A 82 -3.25 0.11 -1.38
N LEU A 83 -4.04 1.08 -1.85
CA LEU A 83 -5.14 1.66 -1.09
C LEU A 83 -6.20 0.63 -0.70
N MET A 84 -6.56 -0.26 -1.63
CA MET A 84 -7.53 -1.33 -1.35
C MET A 84 -6.97 -2.32 -0.33
N PHE A 85 -5.66 -2.59 -0.37
CA PHE A 85 -5.02 -3.40 0.67
C PHE A 85 -5.06 -2.72 2.03
N TYR A 86 -4.75 -1.41 2.13
CA TYR A 86 -4.84 -0.68 3.40
C TYR A 86 -6.27 -0.64 3.95
N ALA A 87 -7.27 -0.56 3.06
CA ALA A 87 -8.68 -0.53 3.44
C ALA A 87 -9.22 -1.86 3.97
N THR A 88 -8.71 -2.98 3.46
CA THR A 88 -9.24 -4.33 3.72
C THR A 88 -8.34 -5.20 4.58
N ASN A 89 -7.05 -4.86 4.65
CA ASN A 89 -5.97 -5.65 5.23
C ASN A 89 -5.95 -7.12 4.74
N SER A 90 -6.46 -7.38 3.53
CA SER A 90 -6.66 -8.74 3.00
C SER A 90 -6.13 -8.87 1.58
N PHE A 91 -5.10 -9.69 1.43
CA PHE A 91 -4.59 -10.06 0.10
C PHE A 91 -5.62 -10.82 -0.72
N GLN A 92 -6.49 -11.63 -0.09
CA GLN A 92 -7.49 -12.42 -0.80
C GLN A 92 -8.56 -11.54 -1.45
N ILE A 93 -9.02 -10.50 -0.75
CA ILE A 93 -10.00 -9.55 -1.30
C ILE A 93 -9.36 -8.76 -2.45
N VAL A 94 -8.13 -8.27 -2.25
CA VAL A 94 -7.39 -7.54 -3.29
C VAL A 94 -7.18 -8.38 -4.54
N HIS A 95 -6.83 -9.66 -4.36
CA HIS A 95 -6.63 -10.62 -5.45
C HIS A 95 -7.95 -10.98 -6.15
N GLY A 96 -9.02 -11.16 -5.38
CA GLY A 96 -10.36 -11.49 -5.87
C GLY A 96 -11.02 -10.36 -6.68
N ASP A 97 -10.79 -9.10 -6.29
CA ASP A 97 -11.28 -7.93 -7.02
C ASP A 97 -10.39 -7.58 -8.22
N LEU A 98 -9.08 -7.79 -8.10
CA LEU A 98 -8.09 -7.47 -9.14
C LEU A 98 -7.45 -8.74 -9.71
N ARG A 99 -8.29 -9.69 -10.14
CA ARG A 99 -7.98 -11.06 -10.64
C ARG A 99 -6.89 -11.17 -11.72
N LYS A 100 -6.34 -10.05 -12.20
CA LYS A 100 -5.32 -9.97 -13.25
C LYS A 100 -3.89 -9.81 -12.73
N TYR A 101 -3.68 -9.62 -11.43
CA TYR A 101 -2.34 -9.45 -10.85
C TYR A 101 -1.96 -10.64 -9.95
N SER A 102 -0.74 -11.14 -10.06
CA SER A 102 -0.25 -12.18 -9.14
C SER A 102 -0.11 -11.62 -7.72
N GLN A 103 -0.28 -12.46 -6.69
CA GLN A 103 -0.10 -12.05 -5.29
C GLN A 103 1.30 -11.50 -5.04
N SER A 104 2.32 -12.07 -5.69
CA SER A 104 3.71 -11.59 -5.67
C SER A 104 3.88 -10.20 -6.27
N SER A 105 3.06 -9.83 -7.26
CA SER A 105 3.08 -8.48 -7.85
C SER A 105 2.37 -7.49 -6.94
N VAL A 106 1.21 -7.87 -6.41
CA VAL A 106 0.45 -7.07 -5.42
C VAL A 106 1.32 -6.75 -4.20
N SER A 107 1.98 -7.75 -3.61
CA SER A 107 2.87 -7.58 -2.46
C SER A 107 4.01 -6.59 -2.73
N ARG A 108 4.67 -6.70 -3.90
CA ARG A 108 5.73 -5.77 -4.30
C ARG A 108 5.21 -4.33 -4.49
N ILE A 109 4.01 -4.18 -5.05
CA ILE A 109 3.35 -2.89 -5.24
C ILE A 109 3.05 -2.23 -3.89
N ILE A 110 2.42 -2.97 -2.96
CA ILE A 110 2.10 -2.48 -1.62
C ILE A 110 3.38 -2.00 -0.93
N LYS A 111 4.44 -2.82 -0.92
CA LYS A 111 5.73 -2.44 -0.34
C LYS A 111 6.28 -1.16 -0.97
N ARG A 112 6.27 -1.06 -2.30
CA ARG A 112 6.78 0.12 -3.03
C ARG A 112 5.98 1.37 -2.67
N VAL A 113 4.66 1.33 -2.79
CA VAL A 113 3.77 2.46 -2.49
C VAL A 113 3.90 2.90 -1.02
N SER A 114 3.94 1.94 -0.08
CA SER A 114 4.16 2.25 1.34
C SER A 114 5.46 3.01 1.58
N ILE A 115 6.57 2.57 0.96
CA ILE A 115 7.87 3.25 1.08
C ILE A 115 7.82 4.66 0.50
N LEU A 116 7.15 4.86 -0.63
CA LEU A 116 7.04 6.17 -1.26
C LEU A 116 6.25 7.14 -0.39
N PHE A 117 5.12 6.72 0.18
CA PHE A 117 4.39 7.55 1.13
C PHE A 117 5.19 7.80 2.41
N ALA A 118 5.86 6.79 2.97
CA ALA A 118 6.66 6.95 4.18
C ALA A 118 7.79 7.98 4.01
N ARG A 119 8.44 8.03 2.84
CA ARG A 119 9.48 9.03 2.53
C ARG A 119 8.96 10.46 2.51
N ARG A 120 7.68 10.64 2.20
CA ARG A 120 7.01 11.95 2.13
C ARG A 120 6.28 12.28 3.44
N LEU A 121 6.24 11.36 4.41
CA LEU A 121 5.43 11.50 5.63
C LEU A 121 5.74 12.80 6.38
N ASN A 122 7.02 13.15 6.50
CA ASN A 122 7.47 14.36 7.20
C ASN A 122 7.03 15.67 6.53
N GLU A 123 6.62 15.64 5.26
CA GLU A 123 6.07 16.82 4.57
C GLU A 123 4.63 17.11 5.03
N TYR A 124 3.89 16.07 5.47
CA TYR A 124 2.46 16.16 5.78
C TYR A 124 2.15 15.96 7.27
N VAL A 125 2.97 15.21 8.00
CA VAL A 125 2.79 14.92 9.42
C VAL A 125 3.94 15.55 10.19
N ASN A 126 3.65 16.68 10.82
CA ASN A 126 4.61 17.42 11.64
C ASN A 126 4.19 17.37 13.10
N PHE A 127 5.08 16.87 13.96
CA PHE A 127 4.94 17.02 15.40
C PHE A 127 5.50 18.38 15.84
N PRO A 128 4.88 19.05 16.84
CA PRO A 128 5.37 20.32 17.35
C PRO A 128 6.81 20.14 17.86
N GLN A 129 7.76 20.85 17.25
CA GLN A 129 9.18 20.80 17.64
C GLN A 129 9.56 21.94 18.58
N ARG A 130 8.85 23.07 18.51
CA ARG A 130 9.12 24.24 19.35
C ARG A 130 8.38 24.10 20.66
N ARG A 131 9.02 24.58 21.74
CA ARG A 131 8.43 24.52 23.08
C ARG A 131 7.12 25.30 23.17
N ASN A 132 6.97 26.39 22.43
CA ASN A 132 5.73 27.18 22.41
C ASN A 132 4.57 26.38 21.80
N ASP A 133 4.77 25.81 20.61
CA ASP A 133 3.76 24.97 19.94
C ASP A 133 3.36 23.76 20.81
N LEU A 134 4.32 23.17 21.51
CA LEU A 134 4.07 22.08 22.46
C LEU A 134 3.17 22.53 23.62
N MET A 135 3.47 23.69 24.22
CA MET A 135 2.70 24.25 25.34
C MET A 135 1.29 24.66 24.90
N ASP A 136 1.16 25.18 23.67
CA ASP A 136 -0.14 25.50 23.09
C ASP A 136 -0.99 24.24 22.93
N ASN A 137 -0.42 23.15 22.41
CA ASN A 137 -1.13 21.87 22.34
C ASN A 137 -1.54 21.36 23.73
N ILE A 138 -0.63 21.36 24.71
CA ILE A 138 -0.93 20.95 26.08
C ILE A 138 -2.10 21.76 26.66
N ARG A 139 -2.10 23.08 26.45
CA ARG A 139 -3.18 23.96 26.88
C ARG A 139 -4.50 23.61 26.18
N LEU A 140 -4.48 23.32 24.88
CA LEU A 140 -5.68 22.94 24.12
C LEU A 140 -6.28 21.62 24.63
N PHE A 141 -5.46 20.59 24.86
CA PHE A 141 -5.92 19.31 25.42
C PHE A 141 -6.49 19.47 26.83
N HIS A 142 -5.84 20.28 27.66
CA HIS A 142 -6.34 20.60 28.99
C HIS A 142 -7.69 21.34 28.93
N ASN A 143 -7.84 22.34 28.06
CA ASN A 143 -9.10 23.08 27.93
C ASN A 143 -10.24 22.20 27.39
N MET A 144 -9.93 21.26 26.49
CA MET A 144 -10.94 20.40 25.86
C MET A 144 -11.48 19.33 26.82
N ALA A 145 -10.60 18.63 27.55
CA ALA A 145 -10.98 17.44 28.32
C ALA A 145 -10.23 17.31 29.66
N HIS A 146 -9.51 18.36 30.09
CA HIS A 146 -8.72 18.38 31.32
C HIS A 146 -7.60 17.35 31.32
N PHE A 147 -7.10 16.98 30.13
CA PHE A 147 -5.95 16.08 30.00
C PHE A 147 -4.65 16.86 30.25
N PRO A 148 -3.93 16.59 31.36
CA PRO A 148 -2.70 17.30 31.65
C PRO A 148 -1.55 16.76 30.81
N ASN A 149 -0.64 17.64 30.38
CA ASN A 149 0.62 17.29 29.72
C ASN A 149 0.49 16.45 28.43
N VAL A 150 -0.63 16.53 27.72
CA VAL A 150 -0.83 15.86 26.42
C VAL A 150 -0.52 16.83 25.29
N SER A 151 0.47 16.53 24.46
CA SER A 151 0.82 17.36 23.30
C SER A 151 0.28 16.86 21.96
N GLY A 152 -0.23 15.63 21.94
CA GLY A 152 -0.78 14.98 20.77
C GLY A 152 -1.36 13.62 21.11
N CYS A 153 -2.19 13.08 20.22
CA CYS A 153 -2.77 11.76 20.33
C CYS A 153 -2.59 11.01 19.01
N ILE A 154 -2.29 9.71 19.11
CA ILE A 154 -2.25 8.79 17.98
C ILE A 154 -3.24 7.69 18.35
N ASP A 155 -4.21 7.43 17.48
CA ASP A 155 -5.18 6.37 17.72
C ASP A 155 -4.53 4.99 17.59
N GLY A 156 -4.93 4.08 18.47
CA GLY A 156 -4.45 2.70 18.51
C GLY A 156 -5.46 1.74 17.88
N THR A 157 -4.98 0.58 17.43
CA THR A 157 -5.87 -0.48 16.95
C THR A 157 -6.01 -1.57 18.01
N HIS A 158 -7.24 -1.85 18.41
CA HIS A 158 -7.54 -2.96 19.31
C HIS A 158 -7.64 -4.29 18.55
N ILE A 159 -6.68 -5.20 18.75
CA ILE A 159 -6.72 -6.56 18.23
C ILE A 159 -7.40 -7.45 19.28
N CYS A 160 -8.54 -8.04 18.93
CA CYS A 160 -9.26 -8.93 19.83
C CYS A 160 -8.41 -10.15 20.20
N ILE A 161 -8.42 -10.54 21.47
CA ILE A 161 -7.73 -11.72 21.99
C ILE A 161 -8.67 -12.61 22.79
N THR A 162 -8.36 -13.90 22.85
CA THR A 162 -8.96 -14.81 23.82
C THR A 162 -8.53 -14.41 25.23
N ASN A 163 -9.36 -14.71 26.24
CA ASN A 163 -9.03 -14.44 27.63
C ASN A 163 -7.66 -15.05 28.00
N PRO A 164 -6.65 -14.24 28.33
CA PRO A 164 -5.31 -14.73 28.65
C PRO A 164 -5.27 -15.47 30.00
N GLY A 165 -6.33 -15.35 30.83
CA GLY A 165 -6.41 -15.95 32.14
C GLY A 165 -5.54 -15.24 33.18
N GLY A 166 -5.61 -15.72 34.42
CA GLY A 166 -4.86 -15.17 35.55
C GLY A 166 -5.46 -13.90 36.15
N GLN A 167 -4.78 -13.34 37.15
CA GLN A 167 -5.26 -12.19 37.93
C GLN A 167 -5.37 -10.89 37.10
N ASN A 168 -4.64 -10.79 35.99
CA ASN A 168 -4.53 -9.56 35.18
C ASN A 168 -5.34 -9.61 33.88
N ALA A 169 -6.23 -10.60 33.69
CA ALA A 169 -7.02 -10.72 32.46
C ALA A 169 -7.86 -9.46 32.15
N GLU A 170 -8.36 -8.79 33.18
CA GLU A 170 -9.16 -7.57 33.04
C GLU A 170 -8.37 -6.36 32.50
N VAL A 171 -7.03 -6.37 32.58
CA VAL A 171 -6.17 -5.31 31.99
C VAL A 171 -6.32 -5.28 30.47
N PHE A 172 -6.74 -6.38 29.85
CA PHE A 172 -6.96 -6.46 28.41
C PHE A 172 -8.38 -6.04 28.00
N ARG A 173 -9.29 -5.73 28.94
CA ARG A 173 -10.65 -5.29 28.59
C ARG A 173 -10.65 -3.87 28.04
N ASN A 174 -11.16 -3.69 26.84
CA ASN A 174 -11.32 -2.37 26.25
C ASN A 174 -12.68 -1.72 26.59
N HIS A 175 -12.83 -0.45 26.19
CA HIS A 175 -14.06 0.33 26.39
C HIS A 175 -15.30 -0.26 25.66
N LYS A 176 -15.10 -1.16 24.69
CA LYS A 176 -16.17 -1.89 23.98
C LYS A 176 -16.55 -3.21 24.65
N GLY A 177 -15.95 -3.53 25.80
CA GLY A 177 -16.29 -4.68 26.62
C GLY A 177 -15.64 -6.01 26.21
N TYR A 178 -14.78 -6.05 25.19
CA TYR A 178 -14.04 -7.25 24.79
C TYR A 178 -12.55 -7.17 25.14
N LEU A 179 -11.90 -8.33 25.24
CA LEU A 179 -10.46 -8.42 25.54
C LEU A 179 -9.65 -8.17 24.28
N SER A 180 -8.66 -7.28 24.36
CA SER A 180 -7.85 -6.88 23.22
C SER A 180 -6.48 -6.36 23.61
N LEU A 181 -5.54 -6.47 22.68
CA LEU A 181 -4.27 -5.76 22.72
C LEU A 181 -4.45 -4.42 22.01
N ASN A 182 -4.14 -3.32 22.69
CA ASN A 182 -4.02 -2.03 22.02
C ASN A 182 -2.67 -1.97 21.31
N VAL A 183 -2.68 -1.97 19.98
CA VAL A 183 -1.49 -1.89 19.15
C VAL A 183 -1.37 -0.48 18.61
N GLN A 184 -0.29 0.20 18.98
CA GLN A 184 0.05 1.53 18.48
C GLN A 184 1.41 1.48 17.80
N VAL A 185 1.57 2.26 16.72
CA VAL A 185 2.88 2.47 16.10
C VAL A 185 3.65 3.46 16.98
N GLN A 186 4.74 3.00 17.59
CA GLN A 186 5.66 3.87 18.31
C GLN A 186 6.74 4.35 17.35
N PHE A 187 6.83 5.66 17.16
CA PHE A 187 7.99 6.27 16.52
C PHE A 187 9.04 6.49 17.60
N CYS A 188 10.17 5.79 17.50
CA CYS A 188 11.34 5.99 18.34
C CYS A 188 12.29 7.00 17.69
#